data_AF-A0A2H6DR51-F1
#
_entry.id   AF-A0A2H6DR51-F1
#
_cell.length_a   1.000
_cell.length_b   1.000
_cell.length_c   1.000
_cell.angle_alpha   90.00
_cell.angle_beta   90.00
_cell.angle_gamma   90.00
#
_symmetry.space_group_name_H-M   'P 1'
#
loop_
_entity.id
_entity.type
_entity.pdbx_description
1 polymer ?
#
loop_
_entity_poly.entity_id
_entity_poly.type
_entity_poly.pdbx_seq_one_letter_code
_entity_poly.pdbx_strand_id
1 'polypeptide(L)' 'MAFEDKAESIKESLPKKNISRDREPRISKSYTLKKRVAEELTKKAEEEEITASRYLEKLLRKEFNL' A
#
# COMPACT_ATOMS: atom_id res chain seq x y z
N MET A 1 48.82 -0.89 -0.97
CA MET A 1 47.96 0.18 -1.52
C MET A 1 46.93 -0.31 -2.54
N ALA A 2 47.13 -1.43 -3.24
CA ALA A 2 46.22 -1.94 -4.29
C ALA A 2 44.79 -2.40 -3.87
N PHE A 3 44.44 -2.32 -2.59
CA PHE A 3 43.09 -2.64 -2.09
C PHE A 3 42.18 -1.41 -2.01
N GLU A 4 42.76 -0.22 -1.81
CA GLU A 4 42.01 1.03 -1.73
C GLU A 4 41.53 1.45 -3.12
N ASP A 5 42.39 1.33 -4.14
CA ASP A 5 42.06 1.63 -5.54
C ASP A 5 40.89 0.79 -6.08
N LYS A 6 40.76 -0.47 -5.63
CA LYS A 6 39.64 -1.35 -6.02
C LYS A 6 38.34 -1.00 -5.32
N ALA A 7 38.39 -0.45 -4.11
CA ALA A 7 37.20 -0.05 -3.37
C ALA A 7 36.57 1.23 -3.97
N GLU A 8 37.40 2.13 -4.49
CA GLU A 8 36.95 3.35 -5.16
C GLU A 8 36.31 3.07 -6.51
N SER A 9 36.87 2.14 -7.31
CA SER A 9 36.27 1.76 -8.60
C SER A 9 34.88 1.13 -8.44
N ILE A 10 34.64 0.40 -7.35
CA ILE A 10 33.32 -0.18 -7.05
C ILE A 10 32.31 0.92 -6.70
N LYS A 11 32.71 1.93 -5.92
CA LYS A 11 31.84 3.06 -5.54
C LYS A 11 31.41 3.91 -6.75
N GLU A 12 32.27 4.07 -7.74
CA GLU A 12 31.95 4.82 -8.96
C GLU A 12 31.01 4.06 -9.92
N SER A 13 31.05 2.73 -9.90
CA SER A 13 30.20 1.87 -10.74
C SER A 13 28.79 1.63 -10.19
N LEU A 14 28.50 2.03 -8.94
CA LEU A 14 27.15 1.97 -8.40
C LEU A 14 26.29 3.05 -9.08
N PRO A 15 25.14 2.69 -9.70
CA PRO A 15 24.24 3.68 -10.26
C PRO A 15 23.81 4.60 -9.13
N LYS A 16 24.21 5.88 -9.19
CA LYS A 16 23.71 6.93 -8.30
C LYS A 16 22.21 6.93 -8.44
N LYS A 17 21.54 6.29 -7.48
CA LYS A 17 20.08 6.19 -7.43
C LYS A 17 19.57 7.58 -7.08
N ASN A 18 19.50 8.45 -8.07
CA ASN A 18 18.71 9.68 -8.03
C ASN A 18 17.24 9.24 -7.99
N ILE A 19 16.79 8.81 -6.82
CA ILE A 19 15.36 8.65 -6.55
C ILE A 19 14.87 10.07 -6.30
N SER A 20 14.50 10.74 -7.39
CA SER A 20 13.60 11.87 -7.37
C SER A 20 12.50 11.64 -6.32
N ARG A 21 12.33 12.61 -5.43
CA ARG A 21 11.33 12.66 -4.35
C ARG A 21 9.91 12.90 -4.89
N ASP A 22 9.63 12.43 -6.11
CA ASP A 22 8.37 12.62 -6.84
C ASP A 22 7.75 11.29 -7.26
N ARG A 23 7.97 10.25 -6.46
CA ARG A 23 7.10 9.08 -6.51
C ARG A 23 5.94 9.37 -5.58
N GLU A 24 4.85 9.89 -6.14
CA GLU A 24 3.54 9.71 -5.51
C GLU A 24 3.51 8.25 -5.02
N PRO A 25 3.20 8.03 -3.73
CA PRO A 25 3.21 6.67 -3.19
C PRO A 25 2.30 5.85 -4.10
N ARG A 26 2.85 4.78 -4.70
CA ARG A 26 2.04 3.80 -5.42
C ARG A 26 0.97 3.38 -4.42
N ILE A 27 -0.25 3.85 -4.62
CA ILE A 27 -1.40 3.46 -3.83
C ILE A 27 -1.43 1.94 -3.96
N SER A 28 -1.05 1.23 -2.90
CA SER A 28 -1.23 -0.22 -2.89
C SER A 28 -2.74 -0.39 -2.91
N LYS A 29 -3.28 -0.77 -4.07
CA LYS A 29 -4.74 -0.87 -4.31
C LYS A 29 -5.43 -1.83 -3.34
N SER A 30 -4.66 -2.62 -2.59
CA SER A 30 -5.11 -3.41 -1.45
C SER A 30 -4.78 -2.70 -0.14
N TYR A 31 -5.82 -2.40 0.64
CA TYR A 31 -5.71 -1.96 2.02
C TYR A 31 -6.11 -3.11 2.94
N THR A 32 -5.31 -3.37 3.97
CA THR A 32 -5.66 -4.35 5.00
C THR A 32 -6.36 -3.64 6.15
N LEU A 33 -7.59 -4.06 6.47
CA LEU A 33 -8.33 -3.54 7.61
C LEU A 33 -7.78 -4.09 8.92
N LYS A 34 -7.86 -3.29 9.99
CA LYS A 34 -7.62 -3.80 11.35
C LYS A 34 -8.66 -4.86 11.68
N LYS A 35 -8.25 -5.93 12.38
CA LYS A 35 -9.11 -7.07 12.74
C LYS A 35 -10.48 -6.64 13.30
N ARG A 36 -10.50 -5.73 14.29
CA ARG A 36 -11.74 -5.22 14.91
C ARG A 36 -12.70 -4.59 13.88
N VAL A 37 -12.16 -3.78 12.96
CA VAL A 37 -12.93 -3.11 11.92
C VAL A 37 -13.47 -4.13 10.90
N ALA A 38 -12.66 -5.13 10.54
CA ALA A 38 -13.09 -6.21 9.65
C ALA A 38 -14.21 -7.04 10.27
N GLU A 39 -14.13 -7.35 11.57
CA GLU A 39 -15.17 -8.08 12.31
C GLU A 39 -16.49 -7.31 12.36
N GLU A 40 -16.45 -6.01 12.69
CA GLU A 40 -17.66 -5.16 12.69
C GLU A 40 -18.29 -5.06 11.30
N LEU A 41 -17.45 -4.95 10.26
CA LEU A 41 -17.91 -4.88 8.88
C LEU A 41 -18.59 -6.17 8.44
N THR A 42 -18.00 -7.32 8.77
CA THR A 42 -18.61 -8.63 8.48
C THR A 42 -19.92 -8.82 9.23
N LYS A 43 -19.97 -8.46 10.52
CA LYS A 43 -21.18 -8.58 11.33
C LYS A 43 -22.34 -7.76 10.75
N LYS A 44 -22.08 -6.50 10.38
CA LYS A 44 -23.11 -5.65 9.76
C LYS A 44 -23.53 -6.14 8.37
N ALA A 45 -22.60 -6.72 7.62
CA ALA A 45 -22.91 -7.32 6.33
C ALA A 45 -23.83 -8.55 6.48
N GLU A 46 -23.57 -9.39 7.50
CA GLU A 46 -24.41 -10.54 7.85
C GLU A 46 -25.83 -10.10 8.28
N GLU A 47 -25.96 -9.01 9.05
CA GLU A 47 -27.26 -8.43 9.44
C GLU A 47 -28.08 -7.97 8.24
N GLU A 48 -27.42 -7.56 7.14
CA GLU A 48 -28.07 -7.16 5.89
C GLU A 48 -28.15 -8.29 4.85
N GLU A 49 -27.79 -9.53 5.23
CA GLU A 49 -27.76 -10.71 4.36
C GLU A 49 -26.93 -10.54 3.07
N ILE A 50 -25.85 -9.73 3.13
CA ILE A 50 -24.96 -9.47 2.00
C ILE A 50 -23.50 -9.77 2.34
N THR A 51 -22.65 -9.87 1.31
CA THR A 51 -21.22 -10.09 1.51
C THR A 51 -20.54 -8.83 2.06
N ALA A 52 -19.49 -9.04 2.86
CA ALA A 52 -18.66 -7.96 3.41
C ALA A 52 -18.16 -6.98 2.32
N SER A 53 -17.78 -7.48 1.15
CA SER A 53 -17.36 -6.63 0.02
C SER A 53 -18.49 -5.77 -0.53
N ARG A 54 -19.70 -6.33 -0.68
CA ARG A 54 -20.91 -5.62 -1.15
C ARG A 54 -21.33 -4.54 -0.15
N TYR A 55 -21.25 -4.86 1.15
CA TYR A 55 -21.55 -3.91 2.22
C TYR A 55 -20.54 -2.76 2.24
N LEU A 56 -19.25 -3.06 2.11
CA LEU A 56 -18.20 -2.04 1.99
C LEU A 56 -18.43 -1.13 0.77
N GLU A 57 -18.77 -1.70 -0.38
CA GLU A 57 -19.08 -0.92 -1.59
C GLU A 57 -20.27 0.03 -1.35
N LYS A 58 -21.35 -0.46 -0.73
CA LYS A 58 -22.54 0.34 -0.37
C LYS A 58 -22.17 1.52 0.53
N LEU A 59 -21.32 1.29 1.54
CA LEU A 59 -20.82 2.35 2.43
C LEU A 59 -19.98 3.38 1.67
N LEU A 60 -19.05 2.93 0.83
CA LEU A 60 -18.20 3.82 0.03
C LEU A 60 -19.01 4.68 -0.94
N ARG A 61 -20.01 4.10 -1.61
CA ARG A 61 -20.91 4.86 -2.49
C ARG A 61 -21.68 5.94 -1.73
N LYS A 62 -22.14 5.63 -0.51
CA LYS A 62 -22.86 6.57 0.35
C LYS A 62 -21.98 7.74 0.82
N GLU A 63 -20.76 7.46 1.28
CA GLU A 63 -19.85 8.48 1.82
C GLU A 63 -19.21 9.36 0.73
N PHE A 64 -18.95 8.79 -0.44
CA PHE A 64 -18.21 9.47 -1.51
C PHE A 64 -19.08 9.88 -2.71
N ASN A 65 -20.41 9.66 -2.65
CA ASN A 65 -21.33 9.88 -3.78
C ASN A 65 -20.82 9.26 -5.09
N LEU A 66 -20.32 8.02 -5.01
CA LEU A 66 -19.80 7.24 -6.16
C LEU A 66 -20.90 6.48 -6.92
#